data_AF-A0A4Y3W5F9-F1
#
_entry.id   AF-A0A4Y3W5F9-F1
#
_cell.length_a   1.000
_cell.length_b   1.000
_cell.length_c   1.000
_cell.angle_alpha   90.00
_cell.angle_beta   90.00
_cell.angle_gamma   90.00
#
_symmetry.space_group_name_H-M   'P 1'
#
loop_
_entity.id
_entity.type
_entity.pdbx_description
1 polymer ?
#
loop_
_entity_poly.entity_id
_entity_poly.type
_entity_poly.pdbx_seq_one_letter_code
_entity_poly.pdbx_strand_id
1 'polypeptide(L)' 'MKSPRADIIRVSDHALLRFVERAGGLDIEALRSALEGSLKRAVQAASDIGTGDLTIQADGLTYIVRNNVIVTILR' A
#
# COMPACT_ATOMS: atom_id res chain seq x y z
N MET A 1 -19.53 -2.47 30.90
CA MET A 1 -19.20 -1.94 29.56
C MET A 1 -18.77 -0.49 29.76
N LYS A 2 -17.49 -0.13 29.57
CA LYS A 2 -17.02 1.25 29.78
C LYS A 2 -17.54 2.12 28.62
N SER A 3 -18.19 3.25 28.94
CA SER A 3 -18.61 4.22 27.92
C SER A 3 -17.42 4.66 27.06
N PRO A 4 -17.59 4.83 25.74
CA PRO A 4 -16.56 5.45 24.91
C PRO A 4 -16.22 6.83 25.49
N ARG A 5 -14.92 7.17 25.58
CA ARG A 5 -14.48 8.52 25.94
C ARG A 5 -15.02 9.48 24.88
N ALA A 6 -15.96 10.34 25.26
CA ALA A 6 -16.64 11.28 24.36
C ALA A 6 -15.70 12.38 23.79
N ASP A 7 -14.47 12.46 24.27
CA ASP A 7 -13.53 13.54 23.96
C ASP A 7 -12.49 13.18 22.87
N ILE A 8 -12.58 11.98 22.27
CA ILE A 8 -11.60 11.52 21.27
C ILE A 8 -12.29 11.23 19.95
N ILE A 9 -12.01 12.06 18.94
CA ILE A 9 -12.40 11.80 17.56
C ILE A 9 -11.46 10.77 16.95
N ARG A 10 -12.00 9.67 16.40
CA ARG A 10 -11.22 8.66 15.67
C ARG A 10 -11.02 9.11 14.23
N VAL A 11 -9.78 8.98 13.75
CA VAL A 11 -9.42 9.24 12.35
C VAL A 11 -9.37 7.91 11.60
N SER A 12 -10.00 7.85 10.42
CA SER A 12 -9.93 6.68 9.54
C SER A 12 -8.68 6.71 8.66
N ASP A 13 -8.25 5.57 8.15
CA ASP A 13 -7.10 5.48 7.22
C ASP A 13 -7.33 6.35 5.97
N HIS A 14 -8.57 6.44 5.49
CA HIS A 14 -8.92 7.31 4.37
C HIS A 14 -8.70 8.79 4.72
N ALA A 15 -9.14 9.24 5.90
CA ALA A 15 -8.94 10.62 6.33
C ALA A 15 -7.45 10.93 6.53
N LEU A 16 -6.68 9.97 7.08
CA LEU A 16 -5.23 10.10 7.22
C LEU A 16 -4.53 10.20 5.85
N LEU A 17 -4.89 9.34 4.88
CA LEU A 17 -4.35 9.39 3.53
C LEU A 17 -4.63 10.74 2.86
N ARG A 18 -5.86 11.25 2.98
CA ARG A 18 -6.24 12.56 2.44
C ARG A 18 -5.51 13.72 3.11
N PHE A 19 -5.23 13.61 4.40
CA PHE A 19 -4.41 14.58 5.12
C PHE A 19 -2.97 14.60 4.61
N VAL A 20 -2.34 13.44 4.42
CA VAL A 20 -0.98 13.35 3.87
C VAL A 20 -0.89 13.93 2.45
N GLU A 21 -1.89 13.64 1.60
CA GLU A 21 -2.01 14.19 0.24
C GLU A 21 -2.15 15.72 0.25
N ARG A 22 -3.07 16.26 1.07
CA ARG A 22 -3.45 17.69 1.03
C ARG A 22 -2.58 18.60 1.88
N ALA A 23 -2.20 18.15 3.06
CA ALA A 23 -1.49 18.95 4.07
C ALA A 23 -0.03 18.51 4.23
N GLY A 24 0.26 17.23 4.01
CA GLY A 24 1.64 16.70 4.04
C GLY A 24 2.45 17.02 2.79
N GLY A 25 1.80 17.46 1.70
CA GLY A 25 2.45 17.79 0.42
C GLY A 25 3.01 16.57 -0.32
N LEU A 26 2.62 15.36 0.09
CA LEU A 26 3.06 14.14 -0.58
C LEU A 26 2.16 13.86 -1.78
N ASP A 27 2.75 13.79 -2.96
CA ASP A 27 2.04 13.35 -4.16
C ASP A 27 1.85 11.82 -4.12
N ILE A 28 0.65 11.43 -3.67
CA ILE A 28 0.27 10.03 -3.50
C ILE A 28 0.27 9.26 -4.83
N GLU A 29 -0.12 9.91 -5.92
CA GLU A 29 -0.22 9.25 -7.23
C GLU A 29 1.15 9.10 -7.90
N ALA A 30 2.05 10.07 -7.71
CA ALA A 30 3.45 9.92 -8.11
C ALA A 30 4.13 8.79 -7.32
N LEU A 31 3.88 8.69 -6.01
CA LEU A 31 4.42 7.61 -5.18
C LEU A 31 3.87 6.25 -5.59
N ARG A 32 2.56 6.16 -5.88
CA ARG A 32 1.92 4.94 -6.41
C ARG A 32 2.60 4.51 -7.71
N SER A 33 2.75 5.43 -8.66
CA SER A 33 3.41 5.16 -9.94
C SER A 33 4.85 4.69 -9.78
N ALA A 34 5.59 5.28 -8.83
CA ALA A 34 6.97 4.87 -8.54
C ALA A 34 7.04 3.43 -7.97
N LEU A 35 6.11 3.07 -7.07
CA LEU A 35 5.99 1.72 -6.51
C LEU A 35 5.62 0.68 -7.57
N GLU A 36 4.65 1.00 -8.44
CA GLU A 36 4.29 0.11 -9.56
C GLU A 36 5.49 -0.09 -10.51
N GLY A 37 6.21 0.99 -10.81
CA GLY A 37 7.41 0.96 -11.65
C GLY A 37 8.53 0.12 -11.06
N SER A 38 8.79 0.21 -9.75
CA SER A 38 9.87 -0.53 -9.09
C SER A 38 9.61 -2.05 -9.07
N LEU A 39 8.34 -2.47 -9.03
CA LEU A 39 7.94 -3.87 -8.94
C LEU A 39 7.62 -4.51 -10.31
N LYS A 40 7.56 -3.72 -11.38
CA LYS A 40 7.17 -4.15 -12.74
C LYS A 40 7.87 -5.43 -13.20
N ARG A 41 9.19 -5.56 -12.96
CA ARG A 41 9.96 -6.74 -13.41
C ARG A 41 9.51 -8.03 -12.70
N ALA A 42 9.23 -7.96 -11.41
CA ALA A 42 8.80 -9.12 -10.63
C ALA A 42 7.38 -9.56 -11.04
N VAL A 43 6.49 -8.60 -11.28
CA VAL A 43 5.12 -8.87 -11.76
C VAL A 43 5.14 -9.47 -13.17
N GLN A 44 6.00 -8.98 -14.06
CA GLN A 44 6.13 -9.54 -15.41
C GLN A 44 6.57 -11.01 -15.36
N ALA A 45 7.60 -11.33 -14.58
CA ALA A 45 8.09 -12.70 -14.45
C ALA A 45 7.01 -13.64 -13.88
N ALA A 46 6.19 -13.16 -12.94
CA ALA A 46 5.06 -13.92 -12.40
C ALA A 46 3.97 -14.16 -13.46
N SER A 47 3.66 -13.15 -14.27
CA SER A 47 2.71 -13.28 -15.37
C SER A 47 3.19 -14.31 -16.41
N ASP A 48 4.49 -14.34 -16.70
CA ASP A 48 5.08 -15.27 -17.68
C ASP A 48 4.97 -16.74 -17.23
N ILE A 49 4.93 -17.00 -15.91
CA ILE A 49 4.70 -18.34 -15.34
C ILE A 49 3.22 -18.59 -14.97
N GLY A 50 2.32 -17.68 -15.35
CA GLY A 50 0.87 -17.83 -15.19
C GLY A 50 0.33 -17.58 -13.78
N THR A 51 1.03 -16.83 -12.93
CA THR A 51 0.54 -16.44 -11.59
C THR A 51 0.41 -14.92 -11.43
N GLY A 52 -0.68 -14.46 -10.84
CA GLY A 52 -0.87 -13.08 -10.38
C GLY A 52 -0.68 -12.90 -8.86
N ASP A 53 -0.35 -14.01 -8.18
CA ASP A 53 -0.20 -14.07 -6.73
C ASP A 53 1.26 -14.37 -6.42
N LEU A 54 1.93 -13.41 -5.80
CA LEU A 54 3.34 -13.53 -5.45
C LEU A 54 3.69 -12.70 -4.21
N THR A 55 4.87 -13.02 -3.66
CA THR A 55 5.52 -12.27 -2.60
C THR A 55 6.81 -11.70 -3.16
N ILE A 56 6.97 -10.38 -3.11
CA ILE A 56 8.18 -9.70 -3.57
C ILE A 56 8.94 -9.20 -2.35
N GLN A 57 10.23 -9.49 -2.25
CA GLN A 57 11.12 -8.90 -1.25
C GLN A 57 12.04 -7.89 -1.92
N ALA A 58 11.97 -6.64 -1.49
CA ALA A 58 12.81 -5.55 -1.98
C ALA A 58 12.98 -4.50 -0.87
N ASP A 59 14.18 -3.92 -0.76
CA ASP A 59 14.48 -2.81 0.16
C ASP A 59 14.09 -3.06 1.64
N GLY A 60 14.17 -4.31 2.08
CA GLY A 60 13.81 -4.71 3.45
C GLY A 60 12.29 -4.73 3.71
N LEU A 61 11.49 -4.72 2.66
CA LEU A 61 10.03 -4.83 2.71
C LEU A 61 9.56 -6.08 1.96
N THR A 62 8.42 -6.61 2.40
CA THR A 62 7.73 -7.72 1.77
C THR A 62 6.40 -7.24 1.20
N TYR A 63 6.26 -7.25 -0.12
CA TYR A 63 5.06 -6.87 -0.84
C TYR A 63 4.23 -8.11 -1.14
N ILE A 64 2.98 -8.13 -0.67
CA ILE A 64 2.05 -9.22 -0.94
C ILE A 64 1.15 -8.81 -2.10
N VAL A 65 1.25 -9.54 -3.21
CA VAL A 65 0.46 -9.32 -4.42
C VAL A 65 -0.62 -10.40 -4.53
N ARG A 66 -1.85 -10.00 -4.79
CA ARG A 66 -2.98 -10.87 -5.10
C ARG A 66 -3.73 -10.33 -6.30
N ASN A 67 -4.00 -11.17 -7.30
CA ASN A 67 -4.65 -10.77 -8.55
C ASN A 67 -4.03 -9.51 -9.17
N ASN A 68 -2.70 -9.42 -9.21
CA ASN A 68 -1.93 -8.26 -9.70
C ASN A 68 -2.13 -6.95 -8.90
N VAL A 69 -2.64 -7.04 -7.66
CA VAL A 69 -2.80 -5.89 -6.76
C VAL A 69 -1.92 -6.10 -5.52
N ILE A 70 -1.16 -5.08 -5.14
CA ILE A 70 -0.47 -5.07 -3.84
C ILE A 70 -1.54 -4.89 -2.76
N VAL A 71 -1.77 -5.92 -1.96
CA VAL A 71 -2.81 -5.90 -0.91
C VAL A 71 -2.26 -5.48 0.45
N THR A 72 -0.97 -5.72 0.70
CA THR A 72 -0.29 -5.28 1.91
C THR A 72 1.22 -5.25 1.73
N ILE A 73 1.90 -4.50 2.59
CA ILE A 73 3.35 -4.39 2.67
C ILE A 73 3.75 -4.66 4.12
N LEU A 74 4.65 -5.61 4.32
CA LEU A 74 5.17 -6.01 5.62
C LEU A 74 6.65 -5.62 5.76
N ARG A 75 7.12 -5.54 7.01
CA ARG A 75 8.53 -5.38 7.35
C ARG A 75 9.11 -6.71 7.81
#